data_AF-R5KUJ8-F1
#
_entry.id   AF-R5KUJ8-F1
#
_cell.length_a   1.000
_cell.length_b   1.000
_cell.length_c   1.000
_cell.angle_alpha   90.00
_cell.angle_beta   90.00
_cell.angle_gamma   90.00
#
_symmetry.space_group_name_H-M   'P 1'
#
loop_
_entity.id
_entity.type
_entity.pdbx_description
1 polymer ?
#
loop_
_entity_poly.entity_id
_entity_poly.type
_entity_poly.pdbx_seq_one_letter_code
_entity_poly.pdbx_strand_id
1 'polypeptide(L)'
;MKGYKSTCRYDLAKDCFIMSFCLMGMNSVDLYNAKEFTDGRIIYNRTKTKDRRLDSARMEVVVPKLIFPLIEKYKDKAGQRLFNFHHYYADHKAFNKAINYGLKEIGSQLGIDDLEYYAARHSWATIALNKVGINKYTVHAALNHVDESMRVTDIYIERDFVNENKANAKVVKYVFGR
;
A
#
# COMPACT_ATOMS: atom_id res chain seq x y z
N MET A 1 -19.91 20.78 -22.85
CA MET A 1 -18.62 20.33 -22.27
C MET A 1 -18.87 19.00 -21.56
N LYS A 2 -18.22 17.91 -21.98
CA LYS A 2 -18.43 16.57 -21.38
C LYS A 2 -17.83 16.58 -19.96
N GLY A 3 -18.70 16.42 -18.97
CA GLY A 3 -18.33 16.40 -17.56
C GLY A 3 -17.30 15.31 -17.26
N TYR A 4 -16.31 15.67 -16.45
CA TYR A 4 -15.28 14.79 -15.90
C TYR A 4 -15.97 13.52 -15.35
N LYS A 5 -15.66 12.35 -15.93
CA LYS A 5 -16.19 11.06 -15.43
C LYS A 5 -15.78 10.94 -13.97
N SER A 6 -16.75 11.06 -13.07
CA SER A 6 -16.62 10.60 -11.68
C SER A 6 -16.01 9.20 -11.72
N THR A 7 -14.86 9.01 -11.08
CA THR A 7 -14.26 7.68 -10.94
C THR A 7 -15.28 6.83 -10.18
N CYS A 8 -15.87 5.83 -10.84
CA CYS A 8 -16.80 4.93 -10.18
C CYS A 8 -16.09 4.28 -8.98
N ARG A 9 -16.80 4.12 -7.85
CA ARG A 9 -16.23 3.49 -6.63
C ARG A 9 -15.64 2.12 -6.92
N TYR A 10 -16.20 1.39 -7.88
CA TYR A 10 -15.64 0.15 -8.43
C TYR A 10 -14.20 0.31 -8.90
N ASP A 11 -13.94 1.25 -9.83
CA ASP A 11 -12.60 1.46 -10.38
C ASP A 11 -11.63 1.98 -9.33
N LEU A 12 -12.08 2.88 -8.44
CA LEU A 12 -11.28 3.33 -7.31
C LEU A 12 -10.87 2.14 -6.43
N ALA A 13 -11.81 1.29 -6.08
CA ALA A 13 -11.60 0.15 -5.22
C ALA A 13 -10.59 -0.83 -5.83
N LYS A 14 -10.81 -1.21 -7.10
CA LYS A 14 -9.90 -2.08 -7.86
C LYS A 14 -8.49 -1.52 -7.90
N ASP A 15 -8.34 -0.25 -8.30
CA ASP A 15 -7.03 0.35 -8.48
C ASP A 15 -6.30 0.53 -7.15
N CYS A 16 -6.99 1.00 -6.11
CA CYS A 16 -6.40 1.12 -4.77
C CYS A 16 -6.03 -0.25 -4.19
N PHE A 17 -6.82 -1.30 -4.43
CA PHE A 17 -6.49 -2.65 -3.98
C PHE A 17 -5.21 -3.16 -4.65
N ILE A 18 -5.07 -2.97 -5.96
CA ILE A 18 -3.87 -3.30 -6.73
C ILE A 18 -2.66 -2.50 -6.23
N MET A 19 -2.83 -1.19 -6.01
CA MET A 19 -1.77 -0.34 -5.46
C MET A 19 -1.36 -0.81 -4.06
N SER A 20 -2.30 -1.06 -3.15
CA SER A 20 -2.00 -1.62 -1.83
C SER A 20 -1.18 -2.90 -1.93
N PHE A 21 -1.66 -3.88 -2.70
CA PHE A 21 -0.96 -5.16 -2.88
C PHE A 21 0.46 -4.96 -3.42
N CYS A 22 0.62 -4.18 -4.50
CA CYS A 22 1.92 -3.94 -5.15
C CYS A 22 2.87 -3.05 -4.33
N LEU A 23 2.34 -2.30 -3.36
CA LEU A 23 3.08 -1.43 -2.46
C LEU A 23 3.23 -2.06 -1.06
N MET A 24 3.45 -3.37 -1.00
CA MET A 24 3.66 -4.12 0.26
C MET A 24 2.49 -3.99 1.26
N GLY A 25 1.26 -3.96 0.75
CA GLY A 25 0.05 -3.84 1.55
C GLY A 25 -0.14 -2.48 2.20
N MET A 26 0.33 -1.39 1.60
CA MET A 26 0.19 -0.03 2.12
C MET A 26 -1.27 0.29 2.49
N ASN A 27 -1.51 0.75 3.73
CA ASN A 27 -2.86 1.02 4.20
C ASN A 27 -3.48 2.25 3.50
N SER A 28 -4.82 2.32 3.43
CA SER A 28 -5.52 3.41 2.73
C SER A 28 -5.22 4.79 3.33
N VAL A 29 -4.99 4.87 4.64
CA VAL A 29 -4.61 6.13 5.30
C VAL A 29 -3.22 6.59 4.90
N ASP A 30 -2.28 5.66 4.69
CA ASP A 30 -0.92 5.98 4.26
C ASP A 30 -0.91 6.37 2.78
N LEU A 31 -1.70 5.71 1.92
CA LEU A 31 -1.94 6.15 0.54
C LEU A 31 -2.58 7.54 0.49
N TYR A 32 -3.61 7.80 1.29
CA TYR A 32 -4.27 9.10 1.34
C TYR A 32 -3.32 10.23 1.74
N ASN A 33 -2.37 9.94 2.64
CA ASN A 33 -1.44 10.91 3.19
C ASN A 33 -0.06 10.93 2.52
N ALA A 34 0.22 10.05 1.56
CA ALA A 34 1.52 9.94 0.90
C ALA A 34 1.91 11.29 0.26
N LYS A 35 3.18 11.68 0.39
CA LYS A 35 3.70 12.96 -0.13
C LYS A 35 4.97 12.81 -0.95
N GLU A 36 5.83 11.88 -0.55
CA GLU A 36 7.19 11.78 -1.09
C GLU A 36 7.27 10.65 -2.11
N PHE A 37 7.77 10.99 -3.30
CA PHE A 37 8.10 10.05 -4.37
C PHE A 37 9.44 10.45 -4.99
N THR A 38 10.48 9.69 -4.65
CA THR A 38 11.87 9.99 -5.02
C THR A 38 12.51 8.71 -5.55
N ASP A 39 13.19 8.80 -6.70
CA ASP A 39 13.91 7.66 -7.32
C ASP A 39 13.07 6.38 -7.47
N GLY A 40 11.80 6.55 -7.85
CA GLY A 40 10.86 5.42 -8.03
C GLY A 40 10.36 4.81 -6.72
N ARG A 41 10.58 5.46 -5.57
CA ARG A 41 10.17 4.99 -4.25
C ARG A 41 9.13 5.90 -3.64
N ILE A 42 8.10 5.33 -3.04
CA ILE A 42 7.21 6.04 -2.12
C ILE A 42 7.81 5.97 -0.72
N ILE A 43 8.01 7.12 -0.10
CA ILE A 43 8.59 7.26 1.23
C ILE A 43 7.51 7.80 2.16
N TYR A 44 7.30 7.12 3.29
CA TYR A 44 6.26 7.53 4.23
C TYR A 44 6.52 7.01 5.65
N ASN A 45 5.92 7.69 6.63
CA ASN A 45 5.88 7.25 8.02
C ASN A 45 4.51 6.62 8.29
N ARG A 46 4.47 5.33 8.65
CA ARG A 46 3.21 4.61 8.80
C ARG A 46 2.33 5.22 9.88
N THR A 47 1.14 5.67 9.48
CA THR A 47 0.22 6.46 10.32
C THR A 47 -0.13 5.76 11.64
N LYS A 48 -0.31 4.43 11.62
CA LYS A 48 -0.67 3.64 12.82
C LYS A 48 0.39 3.69 13.93
N THR A 49 1.65 3.90 13.59
CA THR A 49 2.79 3.62 14.48
C THR A 49 3.81 4.74 14.56
N LYS A 50 3.74 5.76 13.70
CA LYS A 50 4.76 6.81 13.60
C LYS A 50 4.99 7.59 14.89
N ASP A 51 3.93 7.90 15.65
CA ASP A 51 4.02 8.79 16.82
C ASP A 51 4.57 8.08 18.08
N ARG A 52 4.78 6.77 18.01
CA ARG A 52 5.24 5.93 19.14
C ARG A 52 6.56 5.19 18.88
N ARG A 53 7.15 5.37 17.70
CA ARG A 53 8.38 4.70 17.28
C ARG A 53 9.51 5.72 17.11
N LEU A 54 10.71 5.36 17.54
CA LEU A 54 11.90 6.20 17.44
C LEU A 54 12.28 6.47 15.98
N ASP A 55 12.11 5.48 15.11
CA ASP A 55 12.35 5.58 13.66
C ASP A 55 11.18 6.22 12.88
N SER A 56 10.20 6.81 13.59
CA SER A 56 8.97 7.36 13.02
C SER A 56 8.15 6.35 12.19
N ALA A 57 8.39 5.05 12.33
CA ALA A 57 7.80 4.01 11.49
C ALA A 57 8.01 4.25 9.98
N ARG A 58 9.19 4.75 9.59
CA ARG A 58 9.56 4.99 8.19
C ARG A 58 9.45 3.73 7.34
N MET A 59 8.99 3.90 6.11
CA MET A 59 8.89 2.89 5.07
C MET A 59 9.33 3.47 3.73
N GLU A 60 10.08 2.68 2.98
CA GLU A 60 10.47 3.01 1.60
C GLU A 60 10.07 1.87 0.67
N VAL A 61 9.20 2.18 -0.29
CA VAL A 61 8.60 1.18 -1.17
C VAL A 61 8.95 1.50 -2.62
N VAL A 62 9.78 0.68 -3.24
CA VAL A 62 10.03 0.72 -4.69
C VAL A 62 8.73 0.38 -5.40
N VAL A 63 8.28 1.30 -6.24
CA VAL A 63 7.05 1.16 -7.01
C VAL A 63 7.31 0.19 -8.18
N PRO A 64 6.58 -0.93 -8.28
CA PRO A 64 6.68 -1.80 -9.45
C PRO A 64 6.23 -1.08 -10.72
N LYS A 65 7.00 -1.22 -11.82
CA LYS A 65 6.68 -0.57 -13.11
C LYS A 65 5.25 -0.82 -13.60
N LEU A 66 4.69 -2.00 -13.31
CA LEU A 66 3.34 -2.37 -13.72
C LEU A 66 2.24 -1.46 -13.17
N ILE A 67 2.46 -0.82 -12.01
CA ILE A 67 1.49 0.11 -11.40
C ILE A 67 1.79 1.58 -11.71
N PHE A 68 2.83 1.89 -12.50
CA PHE A 68 3.10 3.29 -12.92
C PHE A 68 1.90 3.97 -13.57
N PRO A 69 1.09 3.30 -14.41
CA PRO A 69 -0.15 3.92 -14.92
C PRO A 69 -1.12 4.32 -13.81
N LEU A 70 -1.20 3.57 -12.70
CA LEU A 70 -2.04 3.92 -11.56
C LEU A 70 -1.45 5.09 -10.77
N ILE A 71 -0.12 5.12 -10.58
CA ILE A 71 0.56 6.25 -9.95
C ILE A 71 0.28 7.55 -10.71
N GLU A 72 0.38 7.52 -12.04
CA GLU A 72 0.10 8.70 -12.87
C GLU A 72 -1.39 9.05 -12.89
N LYS A 73 -2.29 8.05 -12.98
CA LYS A 73 -3.75 8.26 -12.96
C LYS A 73 -4.21 9.03 -11.72
N TYR A 74 -3.64 8.70 -10.55
CA TYR A 74 -4.02 9.30 -9.28
C TYR A 74 -3.10 10.42 -8.83
N LYS A 75 -2.10 10.81 -9.62
CA LYS A 75 -1.14 11.85 -9.25
C LYS A 75 -1.84 13.16 -8.89
N ASP A 76 -1.47 13.75 -7.76
CA ASP A 76 -1.92 15.09 -7.40
C ASP A 76 -1.15 16.14 -8.22
N LYS A 77 -1.85 16.75 -9.18
CA LYS A 77 -1.28 17.80 -10.03
C LYS A 77 -1.00 19.10 -9.28
N ALA A 78 -1.61 19.32 -8.11
CA ALA A 78 -1.33 20.47 -7.26
C ALA A 78 -0.09 20.26 -6.37
N GLY A 79 0.45 19.04 -6.28
CA GLY A 79 1.65 18.71 -5.51
C GLY A 79 1.50 18.80 -3.98
N GLN A 80 0.27 18.87 -3.45
CA GLN A 80 0.05 18.91 -1.99
C GLN A 80 0.30 17.54 -1.34
N ARG A 81 0.01 16.48 -2.10
CA ARG A 81 0.26 15.08 -1.77
C ARG A 81 0.79 14.36 -3.00
N LEU A 82 1.11 13.08 -2.85
CA LEU A 82 1.45 12.23 -3.99
C LEU A 82 0.21 11.91 -4.83
N PHE A 83 -0.92 11.62 -4.16
CA PHE A 83 -2.17 11.25 -4.81
C PHE A 83 -3.29 12.27 -4.57
N ASN A 84 -4.16 12.44 -5.57
CA ASN A 84 -5.22 13.42 -5.64
C ASN A 84 -6.46 13.12 -4.78
N PHE A 85 -6.43 12.04 -3.98
CA PHE A 85 -7.59 11.58 -3.20
C PHE A 85 -8.15 12.67 -2.27
N HIS A 86 -7.30 13.55 -1.74
CA HIS A 86 -7.71 14.62 -0.83
C HIS A 86 -8.59 15.69 -1.49
N HIS A 87 -8.54 15.83 -2.82
CA HIS A 87 -9.45 16.71 -3.56
C HIS A 87 -10.89 16.18 -3.65
N TYR A 88 -11.07 14.87 -3.44
CA TYR A 88 -12.36 14.19 -3.63
C TYR A 88 -12.96 13.64 -2.32
N TYR A 89 -12.13 13.45 -1.29
CA TYR A 89 -12.54 12.91 0.00
C TYR A 89 -12.04 13.80 1.13
N ALA A 90 -12.98 14.25 1.98
CA ALA A 90 -12.72 15.18 3.08
C ALA A 90 -11.62 14.68 4.03
N ASP A 91 -11.54 13.37 4.26
CA ASP A 91 -10.51 12.76 5.07
C ASP A 91 -10.21 11.30 4.65
N HIS A 92 -9.24 10.69 5.34
CA HIS A 92 -8.84 9.31 5.10
C HIS A 92 -9.93 8.27 5.45
N LYS A 93 -10.88 8.60 6.32
CA LYS A 93 -11.99 7.70 6.70
C LYS A 93 -13.03 7.67 5.59
N ALA A 94 -13.38 8.83 5.04
CA ALA A 94 -14.26 8.96 3.88
C ALA A 94 -13.67 8.24 2.65
N PHE A 95 -12.36 8.41 2.43
CA PHE A 95 -11.64 7.68 1.38
C PHE A 95 -11.69 6.16 1.56
N ASN A 96 -11.37 5.67 2.76
CA ASN A 96 -11.44 4.24 3.07
C ASN A 96 -12.87 3.69 2.88
N LYS A 97 -13.89 4.42 3.33
CA LYS A 97 -15.29 4.04 3.16
C LYS A 97 -15.66 3.94 1.67
N ALA A 98 -15.23 4.89 0.85
CA ALA A 98 -15.46 4.87 -0.59
C ALA A 98 -14.82 3.66 -1.28
N ILE A 99 -13.60 3.30 -0.89
CA ILE A 99 -12.92 2.08 -1.37
C ILE A 99 -13.72 0.83 -0.98
N ASN A 100 -14.06 0.69 0.31
CA ASN A 100 -14.77 -0.51 0.79
C ASN A 100 -16.17 -0.65 0.17
N TYR A 101 -16.84 0.45 -0.19
CA TYR A 101 -18.08 0.36 -0.98
C TYR A 101 -17.86 -0.29 -2.36
N GLY A 102 -16.81 0.11 -3.08
CA GLY A 102 -16.49 -0.52 -4.36
C GLY A 102 -16.01 -1.97 -4.21
N LEU A 103 -15.30 -2.29 -3.13
CA LEU A 103 -14.87 -3.67 -2.86
C LEU A 103 -16.03 -4.60 -2.53
N LYS A 104 -17.09 -4.11 -1.88
CA LYS A 104 -18.32 -4.90 -1.68
C LYS A 104 -18.98 -5.29 -3.00
N GLU A 105 -19.00 -4.37 -3.97
CA GLU A 105 -19.49 -4.64 -5.32
C GLU A 105 -18.61 -5.67 -6.05
N ILE A 106 -17.29 -5.49 -6.02
CA ILE A 106 -16.32 -6.44 -6.60
C ILE A 106 -16.43 -7.82 -5.93
N GLY A 107 -16.52 -7.87 -4.60
CA GLY A 107 -16.65 -9.10 -3.84
C GLY A 107 -17.91 -9.88 -4.21
N SER A 108 -19.05 -9.19 -4.30
CA SER A 108 -20.31 -9.79 -4.74
C SER A 108 -20.22 -10.41 -6.15
N GLN A 109 -19.56 -9.73 -7.10
CA GLN A 109 -19.37 -10.25 -8.46
C GLN A 109 -18.45 -11.47 -8.50
N LEU A 110 -17.47 -11.55 -7.60
CA LEU A 110 -16.51 -12.65 -7.51
C LEU A 110 -16.95 -13.78 -6.59
N GLY A 111 -18.09 -13.66 -5.91
CA GLY A 111 -18.53 -14.61 -4.87
C GLY A 111 -17.60 -14.64 -3.65
N ILE A 112 -16.98 -13.49 -3.34
CA ILE A 112 -16.11 -13.31 -2.17
C ILE A 112 -16.88 -12.52 -1.11
N ASP A 113 -17.18 -13.17 0.00
CA ASP A 113 -17.84 -12.54 1.13
C ASP A 113 -16.89 -11.58 1.86
N ASP A 114 -17.44 -10.44 2.25
CA ASP A 114 -16.79 -9.40 3.06
C ASP A 114 -15.40 -8.98 2.54
N LEU A 115 -15.29 -8.77 1.22
CA LEU A 115 -14.04 -8.28 0.62
C LEU A 115 -13.76 -6.84 1.11
N GLU A 116 -12.79 -6.73 2.01
CA GLU A 116 -12.32 -5.45 2.55
C GLU A 116 -10.94 -5.05 2.04
N TYR A 117 -10.62 -3.77 2.16
CA TYR A 117 -9.34 -3.22 1.72
C TYR A 117 -8.13 -3.90 2.37
N TYR A 118 -8.29 -4.35 3.62
CA TYR A 118 -7.22 -5.00 4.38
C TYR A 118 -6.83 -6.38 3.79
N ALA A 119 -7.71 -6.99 2.99
CA ALA A 119 -7.43 -8.24 2.31
C ALA A 119 -6.22 -8.15 1.35
N ALA A 120 -5.92 -6.98 0.77
CA ALA A 120 -4.74 -6.78 -0.07
C ALA A 120 -3.43 -7.03 0.72
N ARG A 121 -3.34 -6.47 1.93
CA ARG A 121 -2.19 -6.63 2.83
C ARG A 121 -2.05 -8.07 3.33
N HIS A 122 -3.17 -8.68 3.73
CA HIS A 122 -3.19 -10.09 4.11
C HIS A 122 -2.76 -11.01 2.97
N SER A 123 -3.29 -10.78 1.77
CA SER A 123 -2.96 -11.57 0.59
C SER A 123 -1.47 -11.46 0.26
N TRP A 124 -0.90 -10.25 0.28
CA TRP A 124 0.54 -10.06 0.06
C TRP A 124 1.38 -10.87 1.05
N ALA A 125 1.07 -10.79 2.35
CA ALA A 125 1.83 -11.48 3.39
C ALA A 125 1.74 -13.01 3.27
N THR A 126 0.54 -13.53 3.03
CA THR A 126 0.29 -14.97 2.87
C THR A 126 0.99 -15.50 1.63
N ILE A 127 0.96 -14.78 0.50
CA ILE A 127 1.64 -15.19 -0.73
C ILE A 127 3.16 -15.13 -0.54
N ALA A 128 3.68 -14.06 0.07
CA ALA A 128 5.11 -13.91 0.37
C ALA A 128 5.65 -15.11 1.15
N LEU A 129 4.97 -15.48 2.24
CA LEU A 129 5.40 -16.58 3.10
C LEU A 129 5.16 -17.94 2.44
N ASN A 130 3.93 -18.22 2.01
CA ASN A 130 3.51 -19.59 1.69
C ASN A 130 3.74 -20.00 0.24
N LYS A 131 3.93 -19.05 -0.68
CA LYS A 131 4.06 -19.32 -2.12
C LYS A 131 5.40 -18.90 -2.69
N VAL A 132 5.97 -17.81 -2.17
CA VAL A 132 7.25 -17.27 -2.64
C VAL A 132 8.43 -17.68 -1.74
N GLY A 133 8.16 -18.19 -0.54
CA GLY A 133 9.18 -18.64 0.40
C GLY A 133 9.98 -17.51 1.05
N ILE A 134 9.39 -16.31 1.17
CA ILE A 134 9.99 -15.21 1.93
C ILE A 134 9.93 -15.55 3.42
N ASN A 135 11.07 -15.45 4.11
CA ASN A 135 11.11 -15.75 5.54
C ASN A 135 10.20 -14.80 6.34
N LYS A 136 9.68 -15.30 7.47
CA LYS A 136 8.72 -14.59 8.31
C LYS A 136 9.27 -13.25 8.82
N TYR A 137 10.55 -13.15 9.15
CA TYR A 137 11.16 -11.89 9.60
C TYR A 137 11.07 -10.79 8.54
N THR A 138 11.40 -11.10 7.28
CA THR A 138 11.28 -10.15 6.16
C THR A 138 9.82 -9.77 5.88
N VAL A 139 8.88 -10.73 6.00
CA VAL A 139 7.45 -10.42 5.89
C VAL A 139 7.00 -9.45 7.00
N HIS A 140 7.41 -9.68 8.25
CA HIS A 140 7.10 -8.78 9.36
C HIS A 140 7.70 -7.39 9.17
N ALA A 141 8.97 -7.31 8.73
CA ALA A 141 9.63 -6.05 8.41
C ALA A 141 8.92 -5.29 7.28
N ALA A 142 8.52 -5.97 6.20
CA ALA A 142 7.76 -5.37 5.10
C ALA A 142 6.38 -4.85 5.54
N LEU A 143 5.75 -5.51 6.51
CA LEU A 143 4.53 -5.04 7.16
C LEU A 143 4.80 -3.97 8.24
N ASN A 144 6.02 -3.49 8.37
CA ASN A 144 6.43 -2.50 9.36
C ASN A 144 6.03 -2.88 10.79
N HIS A 145 6.07 -4.18 11.09
CA HIS A 145 5.87 -4.72 12.43
C HIS A 145 7.22 -4.67 13.17
N VAL A 146 7.18 -4.28 14.43
CA VAL A 146 8.36 -4.31 15.32
C VAL A 146 8.31 -5.61 16.09
N ASP A 147 9.43 -6.30 16.19
CA ASP A 147 9.62 -7.36 17.18
C ASP A 147 10.02 -6.70 18.50
N GLU A 148 9.16 -6.79 19.52
CA GLU A 148 9.42 -6.17 20.83
C GLU A 148 10.68 -6.71 21.50
N SER A 149 11.10 -7.95 21.18
CA SER A 149 12.32 -8.57 21.69
C SER A 149 13.60 -8.05 21.02
N MET A 150 13.51 -7.49 19.81
CA MET A 150 14.66 -6.98 19.04
C MET A 150 14.78 -5.45 19.07
N ARG A 151 13.86 -4.77 19.77
CA ARG A 151 13.72 -3.31 19.79
C ARG A 151 14.99 -2.54 20.17
N VAL A 152 15.88 -3.12 20.98
CA VAL A 152 17.17 -2.52 21.36
C VAL A 152 18.22 -2.66 20.26
N THR A 153 18.22 -3.79 19.53
CA THR A 153 19.21 -4.08 18.48
C THR A 153 18.92 -3.27 17.22
N ASP A 154 17.64 -3.09 16.90
CA ASP A 154 17.19 -2.30 15.74
C ASP A 154 17.53 -0.80 15.86
N ILE A 155 17.90 -0.29 17.04
CA ILE A 155 18.29 1.13 17.23
C ILE A 155 19.69 1.41 16.64
N TYR A 156 20.55 0.40 16.54
CA TYR A 156 21.96 0.59 16.15
C TYR A 156 22.24 0.26 14.69
N ILE A 157 21.26 -0.26 13.95
CA ILE A 157 21.42 -0.67 12.55
C ILE A 157 20.49 0.20 11.71
N GLU A 158 21.07 1.01 10.82
CA GLU A 158 20.30 1.78 9.85
C GLU A 158 19.55 0.83 8.90
N ARG A 159 18.24 1.02 8.80
CA ARG A 159 17.37 0.19 7.95
C ARG A 159 17.45 0.63 6.50
N ASP A 160 17.84 -0.27 5.59
CA ASP A 160 18.05 0.01 4.16
C ASP A 160 16.87 -0.40 3.23
N PHE A 161 15.83 -1.03 3.78
CA PHE A 161 14.62 -1.53 3.09
C PHE A 161 14.88 -2.47 1.90
N VAL A 162 16.12 -2.96 1.70
CA VAL A 162 16.51 -3.71 0.50
C VAL A 162 15.80 -5.07 0.46
N ASN A 163 15.72 -5.75 1.60
CA ASN A 163 15.16 -7.09 1.69
C ASN A 163 13.64 -7.09 1.49
N GLU A 164 12.94 -6.11 2.06
CA GLU A 164 11.51 -5.90 1.90
C GLU A 164 11.15 -5.62 0.44
N ASN A 165 11.92 -4.76 -0.23
CA ASN A 165 11.69 -4.44 -1.63
C ASN A 165 12.03 -5.62 -2.56
N LYS A 166 13.08 -6.39 -2.27
CA LYS A 166 13.37 -7.66 -2.97
C LYS A 166 12.23 -8.66 -2.79
N ALA A 167 11.69 -8.79 -1.58
CA ALA A 167 10.54 -9.64 -1.30
C ALA A 167 9.30 -9.18 -2.10
N ASN A 168 9.00 -7.88 -2.10
CA ASN A 168 7.90 -7.32 -2.86
C ASN A 168 8.01 -7.60 -4.35
N ALA A 169 9.20 -7.39 -4.94
CA ALA A 169 9.45 -7.67 -6.35
C ALA A 169 9.19 -9.15 -6.71
N LYS A 170 9.58 -10.08 -5.83
CA LYS A 170 9.30 -11.52 -6.02
C LYS A 170 7.81 -11.83 -5.93
N VAL A 171 7.09 -11.27 -4.96
CA VAL A 171 5.64 -11.45 -4.79
C VAL A 171 4.87 -10.90 -5.98
N VAL A 172 5.20 -9.68 -6.40
CA VAL A 172 4.57 -9.04 -7.56
C VAL A 172 4.85 -9.84 -8.83
N LYS A 173 6.08 -10.31 -9.05
CA LYS A 173 6.42 -11.19 -10.17
C LYS A 173 5.64 -12.51 -10.13
N TYR A 174 5.47 -13.13 -8.97
CA TYR A 174 4.71 -14.37 -8.81
C TYR A 174 3.24 -14.21 -9.22
N VAL A 175 2.61 -13.09 -8.87
CA VAL A 175 1.18 -12.84 -9.16
C VAL A 175 0.95 -12.34 -10.58
N PHE A 176 1.80 -11.43 -11.09
CA PHE A 176 1.55 -10.70 -12.34
C PHE A 176 2.53 -11.02 -13.48
N GLY A 177 3.59 -11.79 -13.23
CA GLY A 177 4.66 -12.04 -14.21
C GLY A 177 4.40 -13.19 -15.17
N ARG A 178 3.13 -13.42 -15.55
CA ARG A 178 2.75 -14.39 -16.59
C ARG A 178 2.86 -13.76 -17.96
#